data_AF-A0A965Z3K9-F1
#
_entry.id   AF-A0A965Z3K9-F1
#
_cell.length_a   1.000
_cell.length_b   1.000
_cell.length_c   1.000
_cell.angle_alpha   90.00
_cell.angle_beta   90.00
_cell.angle_gamma   90.00
#
_symmetry.space_group_name_H-M   'P 1'
#
loop_
_entity.id
_entity.type
_entity.pdbx_description
1 polymer ?
#
loop_
_entity_poly.entity_id
_entity_poly.type
_entity_poly.pdbx_seq_one_letter_code
_entity_poly.pdbx_strand_id
1 'polypeptide(L)'
;MKKFLLGLAVVLVMALGGLAVFVRMASRDAPPPDETEFAAVRPEVAPEDNAFTYFLEATNLLVDTPNDALLVDFRMGKTPASNELREWIAKNAECLARVKRGTECAICLAPPVETIETPVPYVNPWLHMQGVLEARARLARLDGRFAAAMDDLAVGLRFGDLVQK
;
A
#
# COMPACT_ATOMS: atom_id res chain seq x y z
N MET A 1 -37.77 48.53 -41.93
CA MET A 1 -36.43 48.16 -41.42
C MET A 1 -36.26 48.41 -39.92
N LYS A 2 -36.55 49.61 -39.36
CA LYS A 2 -36.39 49.89 -37.91
C LYS A 2 -37.13 48.93 -36.97
N LYS A 3 -38.39 48.58 -37.25
CA LYS A 3 -39.19 47.68 -36.38
C LYS A 3 -38.68 46.23 -36.39
N PHE A 4 -38.09 45.78 -37.49
CA PHE A 4 -37.51 44.44 -37.64
C PHE A 4 -36.17 44.34 -36.88
N LEU A 5 -35.34 45.38 -36.97
CA LEU A 5 -34.10 45.50 -36.19
C LEU A 5 -34.38 45.57 -34.68
N LEU A 6 -35.46 46.24 -34.27
CA LEU A 6 -35.87 46.30 -32.86
C LEU A 6 -36.31 44.92 -32.35
N GLY A 7 -37.09 44.17 -33.14
CA GLY A 7 -37.51 42.81 -32.79
C GLY A 7 -36.33 41.84 -32.70
N LEU A 8 -35.37 41.94 -33.62
CA LEU A 8 -34.15 41.14 -33.60
C LEU A 8 -33.31 41.44 -32.35
N ALA A 9 -33.17 42.71 -31.97
CA ALA A 9 -32.42 43.11 -30.78
C ALA A 9 -33.04 42.54 -29.49
N VAL A 10 -34.38 42.56 -29.37
CA VAL A 10 -35.07 42.00 -28.20
C VAL A 10 -34.85 40.49 -28.07
N VAL A 11 -34.94 39.75 -29.18
CA VAL A 11 -34.70 38.29 -29.18
C VAL A 11 -33.26 37.97 -28.79
N LEU A 12 -32.29 38.74 -29.31
CA LEU A 12 -30.87 38.58 -28.98
C LEU A 12 -30.58 38.84 -27.50
N VAL A 13 -31.18 39.88 -26.91
CA VAL A 13 -31.03 40.20 -25.49
C VAL A 13 -31.63 39.10 -24.61
N MET A 14 -32.80 38.57 -24.97
CA MET A 14 -33.40 37.47 -24.21
C MET A 14 -32.59 36.16 -24.33
N ALA A 15 -32.06 35.86 -25.53
CA ALA A 15 -31.22 34.68 -25.74
C ALA A 15 -29.91 34.78 -24.96
N LEU A 16 -29.25 35.94 -24.97
CA LEU A 16 -28.01 36.17 -24.23
C LEU A 16 -28.26 36.20 -22.71
N GLY A 17 -29.37 36.77 -22.27
CA GLY A 17 -29.78 36.75 -20.85
C GLY A 17 -30.05 35.33 -20.36
N GLY A 18 -30.78 34.52 -21.14
CA GLY A 18 -31.05 33.12 -20.84
C GLY A 18 -29.77 32.28 -20.79
N LEU A 19 -28.85 32.49 -21.75
CA LEU A 19 -27.57 31.80 -21.77
C LEU A 19 -26.69 32.17 -20.57
N ALA A 20 -26.64 33.45 -20.17
CA ALA A 20 -25.87 33.89 -19.02
C ALA A 20 -26.41 33.29 -17.70
N VAL A 21 -27.73 33.21 -17.54
CA VAL A 21 -28.37 32.56 -16.39
C VAL A 21 -28.09 31.06 -16.37
N PHE A 22 -28.18 30.40 -17.53
CA PHE A 22 -27.89 28.97 -17.67
C PHE A 22 -26.43 28.66 -17.33
N VAL A 23 -25.47 29.41 -17.89
CA VAL A 23 -24.04 29.26 -17.57
C VAL A 23 -23.78 29.47 -16.09
N ARG A 24 -24.40 30.48 -15.45
CA ARG A 24 -24.25 30.75 -14.02
C ARG A 24 -24.84 29.65 -13.13
N MET A 25 -25.94 29.01 -13.54
CA MET A 25 -26.52 27.88 -12.80
C MET A 25 -25.74 26.60 -13.03
N ALA A 26 -25.28 26.35 -14.26
CA ALA A 26 -24.45 25.20 -14.60
C ALA A 26 -23.03 25.29 -14.01
N SER A 27 -22.52 26.49 -13.74
CA SER A 27 -21.22 26.72 -13.09
C SER A 27 -21.30 26.71 -11.56
N ARG A 28 -22.47 26.51 -10.97
CA ARG A 28 -22.59 26.30 -9.53
C ARG A 28 -22.48 24.81 -9.26
N ASP A 29 -21.24 24.36 -9.10
CA ASP A 29 -21.00 23.12 -8.39
C ASP A 29 -21.72 23.19 -7.05
N ALA A 30 -22.45 22.14 -6.71
CA ALA A 30 -22.97 21.99 -5.35
C ALA A 30 -21.77 22.05 -4.40
N PRO A 31 -21.91 22.67 -3.21
CA PRO A 31 -20.85 22.57 -2.21
C PRO A 31 -20.53 21.08 -2.00
N PRO A 32 -19.24 20.72 -1.88
CA PRO A 32 -18.88 19.33 -1.62
C PRO A 32 -19.65 18.82 -0.39
N PRO A 33 -20.08 17.56 -0.39
CA PRO A 33 -20.75 16.96 0.77
C PRO A 33 -19.89 17.18 2.03
N ASP A 34 -20.53 17.43 3.15
CA ASP A 34 -19.84 17.43 4.44
C ASP A 34 -19.49 15.98 4.80
N GLU A 35 -18.26 15.57 4.51
CA GLU A 35 -17.78 14.22 4.78
C GLU A 35 -17.14 14.07 6.17
N THR A 36 -17.26 15.09 7.04
CA THR A 36 -16.65 15.05 8.37
C THR A 36 -17.17 13.89 9.23
N GLU A 37 -18.41 13.45 9.01
CA GLU A 37 -18.98 12.27 9.69
C GLU A 37 -18.35 10.94 9.22
N PHE A 38 -17.74 10.90 8.04
CA PHE A 38 -17.08 9.72 7.47
C PHE A 38 -15.56 9.73 7.67
N ALA A 39 -15.01 10.78 8.29
CA ALA A 39 -13.59 10.85 8.57
C ALA A 39 -13.17 9.70 9.49
N ALA A 40 -12.25 8.86 9.00
CA ALA A 40 -11.72 7.75 9.79
C ALA A 40 -10.99 8.28 11.04
N VAL A 41 -11.49 7.94 12.22
CA VAL A 41 -10.81 8.26 13.48
C VAL A 41 -9.55 7.39 13.58
N ARG A 42 -8.38 8.02 13.46
CA ARG A 42 -7.09 7.34 13.59
C ARG A 42 -6.59 7.49 15.03
N PRO A 43 -6.40 6.39 15.77
CA PRO A 43 -5.86 6.48 17.11
C PRO A 43 -4.40 6.95 17.06
N GLU A 44 -4.01 7.76 18.04
CA GLU A 44 -2.61 8.11 18.24
C GLU A 44 -1.90 6.91 18.87
N VAL A 45 -0.86 6.43 18.19
CA VAL A 45 -0.06 5.26 18.62
C VAL A 45 1.41 5.67 18.60
N ALA A 46 2.10 5.42 19.71
CA ALA A 46 3.53 5.70 19.81
C ALA A 46 4.32 4.88 18.77
N PRO A 47 5.40 5.42 18.18
CA PRO A 47 6.17 4.72 17.15
C PRO A 47 6.65 3.32 17.56
N GLU A 48 7.04 3.13 18.82
CA GLU A 48 7.48 1.86 19.42
C GLU A 48 6.37 0.80 19.57
N ASP A 49 5.11 1.23 19.59
CA ASP A 49 3.93 0.36 19.69
C ASP A 49 3.29 0.11 18.32
N ASN A 50 3.71 0.85 17.28
CA ASN A 50 3.22 0.71 15.91
C ASN A 50 4.13 -0.21 15.09
N ALA A 51 3.58 -1.34 14.62
CA ALA A 51 4.31 -2.28 13.77
C ALA A 51 4.88 -1.63 12.50
N PHE A 52 4.21 -0.59 11.98
CA PHE A 52 4.63 0.15 10.78
C PHE A 52 6.06 0.68 10.92
N THR A 53 6.45 1.17 12.10
CA THR A 53 7.80 1.68 12.37
C THR A 53 8.85 0.61 12.10
N TYR A 54 8.65 -0.59 12.65
CA TYR A 54 9.58 -1.72 12.46
C TYR A 54 9.56 -2.27 11.04
N PHE A 55 8.39 -2.31 10.40
CA PHE A 55 8.28 -2.76 9.01
C PHE A 55 8.95 -1.79 8.05
N LEU A 56 8.88 -0.48 8.31
CA LEU A 56 9.59 0.54 7.54
C LEU A 56 11.11 0.48 7.79
N GLU A 57 11.55 0.23 9.02
CA GLU A 57 12.96 -0.05 9.29
C GLU A 57 13.44 -1.29 8.51
N ALA A 58 12.61 -2.34 8.48
CA ALA A 58 12.91 -3.56 7.75
C ALA A 58 13.03 -3.31 6.24
N THR A 59 12.23 -2.42 5.64
CA THR A 59 12.38 -2.09 4.21
C THR A 59 13.75 -1.48 3.88
N ASN A 60 14.36 -0.75 4.82
CA ASN A 60 15.69 -0.17 4.62
C ASN A 60 16.82 -1.21 4.77
N LEU A 61 16.53 -2.34 5.41
CA LEU A 61 17.46 -3.45 5.61
C LEU A 61 17.27 -4.58 4.58
N LEU A 62 16.21 -4.51 3.79
CA LEU A 62 15.88 -5.50 2.78
C LEU A 62 16.97 -5.49 1.70
N VAL A 63 17.56 -6.66 1.49
CA VAL A 63 18.49 -6.91 0.38
C VAL A 63 17.70 -7.59 -0.73
N ASP A 64 17.48 -6.86 -1.83
CA ASP A 64 16.79 -7.38 -3.00
C ASP A 64 17.48 -8.63 -3.55
N THR A 65 16.69 -9.54 -4.11
CA THR A 65 17.25 -10.71 -4.79
C THR A 65 17.80 -10.28 -6.14
N PRO A 66 18.99 -10.77 -6.53
CA PRO A 66 19.48 -10.58 -7.89
C PRO A 66 18.67 -11.39 -8.91
N ASN A 67 17.80 -12.32 -8.47
CA ASN A 67 17.04 -13.22 -9.33
C ASN A 67 15.67 -13.59 -8.72
N ASP A 68 14.63 -12.86 -9.10
CA ASP A 68 13.25 -13.11 -8.64
C ASP A 68 12.71 -14.48 -9.06
N ALA A 69 13.06 -14.93 -10.28
CA ALA A 69 12.61 -16.21 -10.79
C ALA A 69 13.11 -17.37 -9.92
N LEU A 70 14.37 -17.28 -9.47
CA LEU A 70 14.97 -18.28 -8.58
C LEU A 70 14.24 -18.37 -7.23
N LEU A 71 13.82 -17.23 -6.66
CA LEU A 71 13.02 -17.19 -5.43
C LEU A 71 11.65 -17.85 -5.63
N VAL A 72 10.95 -17.47 -6.71
CA VAL A 72 9.62 -18.01 -7.02
C VAL A 72 9.67 -19.50 -7.27
N ASP A 73 10.58 -19.97 -8.12
CA ASP A 73 10.71 -21.39 -8.44
C ASP A 73 11.10 -22.23 -7.23
N PHE A 74 11.95 -21.70 -6.36
CA PHE A 74 12.28 -22.35 -5.10
C PHE A 74 11.05 -22.46 -4.20
N ARG A 75 10.30 -21.37 -4.00
CA ARG A 75 9.06 -21.37 -3.18
C ARG A 75 8.03 -22.38 -3.70
N MET A 76 7.88 -22.45 -5.02
CA MET A 76 6.99 -23.42 -5.70
C MET A 76 7.54 -24.84 -5.75
N GLY A 77 8.76 -25.07 -5.27
CA GLY A 77 9.42 -26.38 -5.24
C GLY A 77 9.85 -26.92 -6.60
N LYS A 78 9.99 -26.05 -7.59
CA LYS A 78 10.49 -26.38 -8.92
C LYS A 78 12.02 -26.48 -8.96
N THR A 79 12.70 -25.82 -8.03
CA THR A 79 14.16 -25.84 -7.91
C THR A 79 14.64 -26.20 -6.50
N PRO A 80 15.81 -26.84 -6.35
CA PRO A 80 16.42 -27.07 -5.05
C PRO A 80 17.00 -25.77 -4.45
N ALA A 81 17.34 -25.78 -3.17
CA ALA A 81 18.03 -24.66 -2.53
C ALA A 81 19.45 -24.51 -3.10
N SER A 82 19.72 -23.43 -3.83
CA SER A 82 21.07 -23.08 -4.26
C SER A 82 21.87 -22.42 -3.11
N ASN A 83 23.20 -22.42 -3.23
CA ASN A 83 24.05 -21.68 -2.28
C ASN A 83 23.75 -20.18 -2.33
N GLU A 84 23.52 -19.63 -3.53
CA GLU A 84 23.12 -18.23 -3.73
C GLU A 84 21.83 -17.88 -2.96
N LEU A 85 20.81 -18.74 -3.00
CA LEU A 85 19.59 -18.53 -2.24
C LEU A 85 19.85 -18.52 -0.73
N ARG A 86 20.66 -19.48 -0.24
CA ARG A 86 21.01 -19.58 1.18
C ARG A 86 21.74 -18.33 1.65
N GLU A 87 22.70 -17.84 0.86
CA GLU A 87 23.43 -16.61 1.14
C GLU A 87 22.53 -15.37 1.12
N TRP A 88 21.63 -15.26 0.13
CA TRP A 88 20.68 -14.16 0.05
C TRP A 88 19.70 -14.13 1.24
N ILE A 89 19.17 -15.29 1.65
CA ILE A 89 18.35 -15.40 2.87
C ILE A 89 19.16 -14.95 4.10
N ALA A 90 20.43 -15.37 4.20
CA ALA A 90 21.29 -14.99 5.32
C ALA A 90 21.56 -13.48 5.36
N LYS A 91 21.78 -12.83 4.20
CA LYS A 91 21.95 -11.37 4.10
C LYS A 91 20.73 -10.59 4.61
N ASN A 92 19.55 -11.19 4.53
CA ASN A 92 18.30 -10.59 5.01
C ASN A 92 17.99 -10.87 6.50
N ALA A 93 18.92 -11.45 7.27
CA ALA A 93 18.66 -11.81 8.66
C ALA A 93 18.20 -10.63 9.53
N GLU A 94 18.81 -9.45 9.38
CA GLU A 94 18.46 -8.25 10.14
C GLU A 94 17.08 -7.70 9.74
N CYS A 95 16.78 -7.67 8.44
CA CYS A 95 15.46 -7.35 7.92
C CYS A 95 14.39 -8.24 8.58
N LEU A 96 14.60 -9.56 8.57
CA LEU A 96 13.64 -10.52 9.14
C LEU A 96 13.52 -10.41 10.67
N ALA A 97 14.58 -9.99 11.37
CA ALA A 97 14.50 -9.71 12.79
C ALA A 97 13.62 -8.48 13.09
N ARG A 98 13.70 -7.42 12.27
CA ARG A 98 12.82 -6.25 12.40
C ARG A 98 11.37 -6.59 12.08
N VAL A 99 11.12 -7.40 11.04
CA VAL A 99 9.77 -7.92 10.76
C VAL A 99 9.22 -8.67 11.97
N LYS A 100 10.00 -9.60 12.54
CA LYS A 100 9.59 -10.33 13.75
C LYS A 100 9.26 -9.38 14.91
N ARG A 101 10.11 -8.40 15.19
CA ARG A 101 9.84 -7.39 16.24
C ARG A 101 8.52 -6.65 15.99
N GLY A 102 8.26 -6.22 14.75
CA GLY A 102 7.00 -5.57 14.40
C GLY A 102 5.77 -6.48 14.57
N THR A 103 5.90 -7.79 14.36
CA THR A 103 4.78 -8.73 14.57
C THR A 103 4.36 -8.90 16.03
N GLU A 104 5.21 -8.49 16.97
CA GLU A 104 4.89 -8.46 18.41
C GLU A 104 4.02 -7.24 18.78
N CYS A 105 3.92 -6.23 17.92
CA CYS A 105 3.03 -5.09 18.12
C CYS A 105 1.56 -5.50 17.95
N ALA A 106 0.67 -4.75 18.61
CA ALA A 106 -0.76 -5.00 18.55
C ALA A 106 -1.39 -4.53 17.23
N ILE A 107 -0.85 -3.45 16.65
CA ILE A 107 -1.43 -2.73 15.52
C ILE A 107 -0.35 -2.27 14.54
N CYS A 108 -0.73 -2.18 13.25
CA CYS A 108 0.06 -1.53 12.21
C CYS A 108 -0.76 -0.38 11.64
N LEU A 109 -0.31 0.86 11.83
CA LEU A 109 -0.94 2.03 11.24
C LEU A 109 0.04 2.67 10.24
N ALA A 110 -0.16 2.36 8.96
CA ALA A 110 0.56 3.01 7.87
C ALA A 110 0.03 4.43 7.61
N PRO A 111 0.83 5.36 7.07
CA PRO A 111 0.37 6.70 6.69
C PRO A 111 -0.91 6.67 5.84
N PRO A 112 -1.76 7.70 5.93
CA PRO A 112 -2.98 7.76 5.13
C PRO A 112 -2.68 7.77 3.63
N VAL A 113 -3.49 7.04 2.87
CA VAL A 113 -3.54 7.07 1.41
C VAL A 113 -4.69 7.97 1.03
N GLU A 114 -4.40 9.24 0.73
CA GLU A 114 -5.43 10.27 0.50
C GLU A 114 -6.02 10.17 -0.92
N THR A 115 -5.21 9.73 -1.87
CA THR A 115 -5.54 9.65 -3.29
C THR A 115 -4.93 8.40 -3.92
N ILE A 116 -5.40 8.04 -5.11
CA ILE A 116 -4.81 6.96 -5.92
C ILE A 116 -3.34 7.24 -6.31
N GLU A 117 -2.91 8.50 -6.25
CA GLU A 117 -1.54 8.93 -6.55
C GLU A 117 -0.65 8.98 -5.30
N THR A 118 -1.21 8.74 -4.11
CA THR A 118 -0.44 8.82 -2.87
C THR A 118 0.64 7.74 -2.88
N PRO A 119 1.93 8.11 -2.77
CA PRO A 119 3.03 7.16 -2.89
C PRO A 119 3.05 6.22 -1.68
N VAL A 120 3.08 4.91 -1.95
CA VAL A 120 3.18 3.84 -0.95
C VAL A 120 4.46 3.03 -1.15
N PRO A 121 5.65 3.64 -0.97
CA PRO A 121 6.93 3.03 -1.36
C PRO A 121 7.27 1.76 -0.58
N TYR A 122 6.58 1.50 0.53
CA TYR A 122 6.76 0.35 1.41
C TYR A 122 6.02 -0.92 0.93
N VAL A 123 5.01 -0.82 0.06
CA VAL A 123 4.16 -1.98 -0.32
C VAL A 123 4.94 -3.05 -1.07
N ASN A 124 5.71 -2.69 -2.10
CA ASN A 124 6.52 -3.67 -2.84
C ASN A 124 7.60 -4.32 -1.95
N PRO A 125 8.38 -3.55 -1.16
CA PRO A 125 9.27 -4.13 -0.15
C PRO A 125 8.58 -5.09 0.82
N TRP A 126 7.35 -4.82 1.25
CA TRP A 126 6.59 -5.70 2.13
C TRP A 126 6.31 -7.06 1.48
N LEU A 127 5.96 -7.07 0.19
CA LEU A 127 5.80 -8.31 -0.57
C LEU A 127 7.12 -9.10 -0.68
N HIS A 128 8.24 -8.40 -0.88
CA HIS A 128 9.57 -9.01 -0.94
C HIS A 128 9.97 -9.61 0.41
N MET A 129 9.76 -8.89 1.52
CA MET A 129 10.00 -9.39 2.88
C MET A 129 9.21 -10.67 3.17
N GLN A 130 7.94 -10.72 2.78
CA GLN A 130 7.13 -11.94 2.87
C GLN A 130 7.73 -13.09 2.03
N GLY A 131 8.19 -12.78 0.81
CA GLY A 131 8.91 -13.74 -0.03
C GLY A 131 10.17 -14.32 0.63
N VAL A 132 10.94 -13.48 1.35
CA VAL A 132 12.12 -13.94 2.09
C VAL A 132 11.73 -14.85 3.26
N LEU A 133 10.71 -14.50 4.04
CA LEU A 133 10.20 -15.32 5.14
C LEU A 133 9.78 -16.70 4.66
N GLU A 134 9.02 -16.77 3.58
CA GLU A 134 8.56 -18.04 3.01
C GLU A 134 9.70 -18.90 2.49
N ALA A 135 10.70 -18.29 1.85
CA ALA A 135 11.89 -19.00 1.40
C ALA A 135 12.70 -19.54 2.59
N ARG A 136 12.89 -18.75 3.65
CA ARG A 136 13.57 -19.20 4.88
C ARG A 136 12.82 -20.32 5.58
N ALA A 137 11.49 -20.22 5.67
CA ALA A 137 10.64 -21.27 6.23
C ALA A 137 10.76 -22.57 5.44
N ARG A 138 10.66 -22.50 4.10
CA ARG A 138 10.81 -23.68 3.23
C ARG A 138 12.20 -24.29 3.36
N LEU A 139 13.25 -23.47 3.39
CA LEU A 139 14.62 -23.92 3.58
C LEU A 139 14.80 -24.65 4.91
N ALA A 140 14.31 -24.06 6.00
CA ALA A 140 14.34 -24.67 7.33
C ALA A 140 13.61 -26.01 7.37
N ARG A 141 12.44 -26.10 6.72
CA ARG A 141 11.71 -27.36 6.58
C ARG A 141 12.51 -28.43 5.82
N LEU A 142 13.14 -28.07 4.70
CA LEU A 142 13.97 -28.99 3.92
C LEU A 142 15.22 -29.46 4.67
N ASP A 143 15.79 -28.61 5.53
CA ASP A 143 16.91 -28.94 6.40
C ASP A 143 16.47 -29.70 7.68
N GLY A 144 15.19 -30.09 7.81
CA GLY A 144 14.65 -30.81 8.97
C GLY A 144 14.41 -29.96 10.22
N ARG A 145 14.61 -28.64 10.14
CA ARG A 145 14.41 -27.67 11.23
C ARG A 145 12.96 -27.18 11.29
N PHE A 146 12.03 -28.09 11.55
CA PHE A 146 10.58 -27.82 11.49
C PHE A 146 10.11 -26.71 12.44
N ALA A 147 10.65 -26.64 13.67
CA ALA A 147 10.28 -25.58 14.62
C ALA A 147 10.61 -24.19 14.05
N ALA A 148 11.83 -24.00 13.52
CA ALA A 148 12.22 -22.74 12.88
C ALA A 148 11.36 -22.41 11.66
N ALA A 149 10.96 -23.42 10.87
CA ALA A 149 10.05 -23.22 9.75
C ALA A 149 8.67 -22.73 10.20
N MET A 150 8.15 -23.29 11.30
CA MET A 150 6.86 -22.87 11.87
C MET A 150 6.92 -21.46 12.46
N ASP A 151 8.01 -21.10 13.13
CA ASP A 151 8.22 -19.74 13.64
C ASP A 151 8.19 -18.70 12.50
N ASP A 152 8.88 -18.99 11.39
CA ASP A 152 8.89 -18.11 10.21
C ASP A 152 7.51 -17.96 9.57
N LEU A 153 6.75 -19.05 9.47
CA LEU A 153 5.37 -19.02 8.96
C LEU A 153 4.45 -18.23 9.89
N ALA A 154 4.59 -18.39 11.21
CA ALA A 154 3.80 -17.64 12.18
C ALA A 154 4.08 -16.13 12.10
N VAL A 155 5.36 -15.75 11.95
CA VAL A 155 5.76 -14.36 11.70
C VAL A 155 5.14 -13.86 10.39
N GLY A 156 5.23 -14.61 9.30
CA GLY A 156 4.64 -14.22 8.02
C GLY A 156 3.11 -14.04 8.06
N LEU A 157 2.40 -14.96 8.73
CA LEU A 157 0.95 -14.84 8.91
C LEU A 157 0.57 -13.61 9.74
N ARG A 158 1.30 -13.36 10.84
CA ARG A 158 1.05 -12.18 11.69
C ARG A 158 1.40 -10.89 10.98
N PHE A 159 2.48 -10.88 10.19
CA PHE A 159 2.84 -9.75 9.33
C PHE A 159 1.72 -9.44 8.33
N GLY A 160 1.24 -10.46 7.60
CA GLY A 160 0.11 -10.33 6.68
C GLY A 160 -1.17 -9.82 7.35
N ASP A 161 -1.53 -10.36 8.51
CA ASP A 161 -2.69 -9.92 9.31
C ASP A 161 -2.59 -8.45 9.73
N LEU A 162 -1.39 -7.99 10.10
CA LEU A 162 -1.17 -6.61 10.53
C LEU A 162 -1.25 -5.61 9.37
N VAL A 163 -0.68 -5.93 8.20
CA VAL A 163 -0.63 -4.99 7.06
C VAL A 163 -1.91 -4.91 6.24
N GLN A 164 -2.83 -5.87 6.41
CA GLN A 164 -4.13 -5.91 5.72
C GLN A 164 -5.27 -5.25 6.52
N LYS A 165 -5.05 -4.96 7.82
CA LYS A 165 -6.01 -4.29 8.70
C LYS A 165 -5.95 -2.77 8.54
#